data_AF-A0A9E3E069-F1
#
_entry.id   AF-A0A9E3E069-F1
#
_cell.length_a   1.000
_cell.length_b   1.000
_cell.length_c   1.000
_cell.angle_alpha   90.00
_cell.angle_beta   90.00
_cell.angle_gamma   90.00
#
_symmetry.space_group_name_H-M   'P 1'
#
loop_
_entity.id
_entity.type
_entity.pdbx_description
1 polymer ?
#
loop_
_entity_poly.entity_id
_entity_poly.type
_entity_poly.pdbx_seq_one_letter_code
_entity_poly.pdbx_strand_id
1 'polypeptide(L)'
;TGPRAPQALLTPQQAAQQVLAKVGPTTAVSVDTNAMVAGQPAYQLVLAPKDHRSLVGSVLIAIDAANGLPLRVQVLARGASSPAISVGYTSISFGMPPAAQTSFTPPPGATVTTVNPAAVKDRGRQDSAPAVTTIGTGWLTVVDLPSSALTSAGQAPVQAAGAPDDSARVLRLLLGSASPVHGAWGSGRLLRTALVSVLMTDTGRTFAGAVQPSVLYAAALHAAAAQHR
;
A
#
# COMPACT_ATOMS: atom_id res chain seq x y z
N THR A 1 4.57 18.49 27.39
CA THR A 1 4.41 17.41 26.39
C THR A 1 3.05 17.59 25.72
N GLY A 2 3.01 18.13 24.51
CA GLY A 2 1.74 18.39 23.82
C GLY A 2 1.02 17.10 23.41
N PRO A 3 -0.32 17.08 23.32
CA PRO A 3 -1.05 15.93 22.84
C PRO A 3 -0.65 15.62 21.39
N ARG A 4 -0.23 14.38 21.18
CA ARG A 4 0.18 13.84 19.89
C ARG A 4 -1.05 13.81 18.97
N ALA A 5 -1.02 14.53 17.85
CA ALA A 5 -2.05 14.40 16.84
C ALA A 5 -2.17 12.91 16.43
N PRO A 6 -3.37 12.33 16.38
CA PRO A 6 -3.54 10.96 15.93
C PRO A 6 -2.98 10.87 14.50
N GLN A 7 -2.03 9.97 14.30
CA GLN A 7 -1.50 9.68 12.96
C GLN A 7 -2.68 9.18 12.11
N ALA A 8 -2.92 9.82 10.97
CA ALA A 8 -4.04 9.48 10.11
C ALA A 8 -3.86 8.07 9.55
N LEU A 9 -4.50 7.09 10.19
CA LEU A 9 -4.64 5.75 9.65
C LEU A 9 -5.47 5.84 8.36
N LEU A 10 -5.04 5.11 7.32
CA LEU A 10 -5.77 5.02 6.06
C LEU A 10 -7.22 4.59 6.35
N THR A 11 -8.20 5.41 5.99
CA THR A 11 -9.61 5.08 6.21
C THR A 11 -10.11 4.10 5.13
N PRO A 12 -11.20 3.33 5.39
CA PRO A 12 -11.79 2.47 4.36
C PRO A 12 -12.19 3.25 3.10
N GLN A 13 -12.70 4.48 3.26
CA GLN A 13 -12.99 5.40 2.15
C GLN A 13 -11.75 5.71 1.31
N GLN A 14 -10.65 6.10 1.96
CA GLN A 14 -9.40 6.44 1.27
C GLN A 14 -8.81 5.20 0.57
N ALA A 15 -8.84 4.04 1.24
CA ALA A 15 -8.41 2.78 0.65
C ALA A 15 -9.24 2.43 -0.59
N ALA A 16 -10.57 2.57 -0.52
CA ALA A 16 -11.47 2.29 -1.63
C ALA A 16 -11.18 3.22 -2.82
N GLN A 17 -11.01 4.53 -2.57
CA GLN A 17 -10.65 5.50 -3.61
C GLN A 17 -9.33 5.17 -4.30
N GLN A 18 -8.29 4.81 -3.54
CA GLN A 18 -6.98 4.44 -4.11
C GLN A 18 -7.06 3.21 -5.02
N VAL A 19 -7.85 2.20 -4.65
CA VAL A 19 -8.04 1.00 -5.46
C VAL A 19 -8.91 1.31 -6.68
N LEU A 20 -10.02 2.02 -6.51
CA LEU A 20 -10.96 2.37 -7.58
C LEU A 20 -10.29 3.23 -8.65
N ALA A 21 -9.39 4.14 -8.27
CA ALA A 21 -8.60 4.95 -9.21
C ALA A 21 -7.71 4.12 -10.14
N LYS A 22 -7.41 2.86 -9.78
CA LYS A 22 -6.58 1.93 -10.57
C LYS A 22 -7.42 0.93 -11.37
N VAL A 23 -8.75 1.00 -11.31
CA VAL A 23 -9.63 0.15 -12.12
C VAL A 23 -9.49 0.54 -13.59
N GLY A 24 -9.33 -0.46 -14.45
CA GLY A 24 -9.14 -0.25 -15.88
C GLY A 24 -9.39 -1.54 -16.66
N PRO A 25 -8.97 -1.61 -17.94
CA PRO A 25 -9.26 -2.74 -18.83
C PRO A 25 -8.76 -4.11 -18.32
N THR A 26 -7.73 -4.11 -17.46
CA THR A 26 -7.14 -5.31 -16.86
C THR A 26 -7.87 -5.81 -15.62
N THR A 27 -8.92 -5.12 -15.18
CA THR A 27 -9.68 -5.44 -13.97
C THR A 27 -11.06 -5.98 -14.34
N ALA A 28 -11.43 -7.12 -13.78
CA ALA A 28 -12.80 -7.60 -13.76
C ALA A 28 -13.50 -7.01 -12.53
N VAL A 29 -14.72 -6.52 -12.74
CA VAL A 29 -15.54 -5.91 -11.69
C VAL A 29 -16.82 -6.74 -11.58
N SER A 30 -17.11 -7.22 -10.38
CA SER A 30 -18.33 -7.97 -10.10
C SER A 30 -18.87 -7.62 -8.72
N VAL A 31 -20.08 -8.09 -8.41
CA VAL A 31 -20.68 -8.00 -7.08
C VAL A 31 -20.75 -9.40 -6.50
N ASP A 32 -20.54 -9.52 -5.20
CA ASP A 32 -20.66 -10.75 -4.43
C ASP A 32 -21.83 -10.63 -3.44
N THR A 33 -22.09 -11.70 -2.68
CA THR A 33 -23.12 -11.75 -1.66
C THR A 33 -23.01 -10.59 -0.66
N ASN A 34 -24.18 -10.15 -0.16
CA ASN A 34 -24.25 -9.07 0.82
C ASN A 34 -23.50 -9.45 2.10
N ALA A 35 -22.84 -8.46 2.69
CA ALA A 35 -22.04 -8.58 3.90
C ALA A 35 -22.63 -7.74 5.04
N MET A 36 -22.20 -8.03 6.27
CA MET A 36 -22.40 -7.16 7.42
C MET A 36 -21.05 -6.62 7.88
N VAL A 37 -20.93 -5.30 8.04
CA VAL A 37 -19.70 -4.64 8.50
C VAL A 37 -20.05 -3.60 9.54
N ALA A 38 -19.41 -3.66 10.71
CA ALA A 38 -19.67 -2.73 11.82
C ALA A 38 -21.17 -2.59 12.18
N GLY A 39 -21.93 -3.69 12.07
CA GLY A 39 -23.37 -3.71 12.31
C GLY A 39 -24.24 -3.18 11.17
N GLN A 40 -23.67 -2.82 10.02
CA GLN A 40 -24.37 -2.28 8.87
C GLN A 40 -24.45 -3.28 7.71
N PRO A 41 -25.60 -3.38 7.01
CA PRO A 41 -25.72 -4.15 5.78
C PRO A 41 -24.92 -3.48 4.65
N ALA A 42 -24.19 -4.28 3.88
CA ALA A 42 -23.30 -3.80 2.83
C ALA A 42 -23.37 -4.66 1.56
N TYR A 43 -23.30 -4.00 0.40
CA TYR A 43 -23.04 -4.66 -0.88
C TYR A 43 -21.53 -4.87 -1.03
N GLN A 44 -21.11 -6.03 -1.54
CA GLN A 44 -19.70 -6.35 -1.72
C GLN A 44 -19.30 -6.22 -3.19
N LEU A 45 -18.48 -5.21 -3.50
CA LEU A 45 -17.82 -5.07 -4.80
C LEU A 45 -16.53 -5.89 -4.81
N VAL A 46 -16.30 -6.62 -5.90
CA VAL A 46 -15.10 -7.44 -6.13
C VAL A 46 -14.35 -6.90 -7.33
N LEU A 47 -13.08 -6.58 -7.12
CA LEU A 47 -12.15 -6.15 -8.15
C LEU A 47 -11.06 -7.21 -8.31
N ALA A 48 -10.98 -7.87 -9.45
CA ALA A 48 -10.05 -8.97 -9.68
C ALA A 48 -9.15 -8.71 -10.90
N PRO A 49 -7.84 -9.01 -10.83
CA PRO A 49 -6.98 -9.00 -12.01
C PRO A 49 -7.42 -10.07 -13.01
N LYS A 50 -7.60 -9.69 -14.28
CA LYS A 50 -7.91 -10.65 -15.37
C LYS A 50 -6.73 -11.58 -15.66
N ASP A 51 -5.50 -11.13 -15.44
CA ASP A 51 -4.29 -11.93 -15.65
C ASP A 51 -3.91 -12.71 -14.39
N HIS A 52 -3.73 -14.03 -14.53
CA HIS A 52 -3.42 -14.94 -13.44
C HIS A 52 -2.01 -14.79 -12.87
N ARG A 53 -1.13 -14.05 -13.57
CA ARG A 53 0.23 -13.76 -13.13
C ARG A 53 0.28 -12.69 -12.04
N SER A 54 -0.83 -12.03 -11.71
CA SER A 54 -0.90 -11.20 -10.51
C SER A 54 -1.00 -12.07 -9.25
N LEU A 55 -0.25 -11.71 -8.20
CA LEU A 55 -0.40 -12.32 -6.88
C LEU A 55 -1.64 -11.84 -6.15
N VAL A 56 -2.20 -10.69 -6.51
CA VAL A 56 -3.53 -10.29 -6.02
C VAL A 56 -4.56 -11.19 -6.70
N GLY A 57 -5.41 -11.80 -5.88
CA GLY A 57 -6.57 -12.56 -6.35
C GLY A 57 -7.75 -11.63 -6.56
N SER A 58 -8.07 -10.87 -5.51
CA SER A 58 -9.17 -9.93 -5.50
C SER A 58 -8.97 -8.83 -4.44
N VAL A 59 -9.64 -7.70 -4.68
CA VAL A 59 -9.91 -6.68 -3.68
C VAL A 59 -11.41 -6.65 -3.44
N LEU A 60 -11.82 -6.78 -2.18
CA LEU A 60 -13.21 -6.69 -1.76
C LEU A 60 -13.47 -5.32 -1.15
N ILE A 61 -14.52 -4.64 -1.58
CA ILE A 61 -14.96 -3.36 -1.03
C ILE A 61 -16.40 -3.54 -0.56
N ALA A 62 -16.61 -3.50 0.75
CA ALA A 62 -17.94 -3.52 1.34
C ALA A 62 -18.47 -2.09 1.41
N ILE A 63 -19.60 -1.83 0.77
CA ILE A 63 -20.24 -0.52 0.66
C ILE A 63 -21.57 -0.56 1.39
N ASP A 64 -21.76 0.34 2.35
CA ASP A 64 -23.00 0.50 3.11
C ASP A 64 -24.21 0.60 2.18
N ALA A 65 -25.21 -0.24 2.41
CA ALA A 65 -26.36 -0.37 1.52
C ALA A 65 -27.29 0.87 1.57
N ALA A 66 -27.26 1.65 2.65
CA ALA A 66 -28.14 2.80 2.84
C ALA A 66 -27.50 4.12 2.40
N ASN A 67 -26.21 4.32 2.69
CA ASN A 67 -25.48 5.58 2.54
C ASN A 67 -24.40 5.55 1.45
N GLY A 68 -24.10 4.38 0.88
CA GLY A 68 -23.07 4.25 -0.16
C GLY A 68 -21.64 4.43 0.35
N LEU A 69 -21.43 4.38 1.67
CA LEU A 69 -20.11 4.56 2.29
C LEU A 69 -19.32 3.25 2.27
N PRO A 70 -18.09 3.19 1.72
CA PRO A 70 -17.14 2.11 1.93
C PRO A 70 -16.87 1.90 3.42
N LEU A 71 -17.25 0.73 3.93
CA LEU A 71 -17.09 0.34 5.32
C LEU A 71 -15.83 -0.49 5.56
N ARG A 72 -15.39 -1.25 4.55
CA ARG A 72 -14.20 -2.12 4.62
C ARG A 72 -13.61 -2.37 3.24
N VAL A 73 -12.28 -2.42 3.18
CA VAL A 73 -11.49 -2.84 2.02
C VAL A 73 -10.57 -3.99 2.43
N GLN A 74 -10.56 -5.06 1.64
CA GLN A 74 -9.74 -6.24 1.87
C GLN A 74 -8.97 -6.63 0.61
N VAL A 75 -7.70 -6.99 0.77
CA VAL A 75 -6.86 -7.50 -0.33
C VAL A 75 -6.57 -8.96 -0.08
N LEU A 76 -7.00 -9.82 -0.99
CA LEU A 76 -6.76 -11.26 -0.94
C LEU A 76 -5.66 -11.64 -1.91
N ALA A 77 -4.72 -12.45 -1.45
CA ALA A 77 -3.78 -13.11 -2.32
C ALA A 77 -4.52 -14.13 -3.20
N ARG A 78 -3.99 -14.38 -4.39
CA ARG A 78 -4.57 -15.34 -5.34
C ARG A 78 -4.64 -16.73 -4.72
N GLY A 79 -5.85 -17.29 -4.67
CA GLY A 79 -6.13 -18.59 -4.07
C GLY A 79 -6.24 -18.60 -2.54
N ALA A 80 -6.07 -17.45 -1.87
CA ALA A 80 -6.27 -17.35 -0.44
C ALA A 80 -7.75 -17.14 -0.09
N SER A 81 -8.21 -17.78 0.98
CA SER A 81 -9.53 -17.57 1.58
C SER A 81 -9.57 -16.47 2.63
N SER A 82 -8.40 -16.04 3.12
CA SER A 82 -8.26 -15.01 4.14
C SER A 82 -7.53 -13.77 3.58
N PRO A 83 -7.93 -12.56 3.99
CA PRO A 83 -7.30 -11.34 3.51
C PRO A 83 -5.88 -11.18 4.07
N ALA A 84 -4.96 -10.78 3.20
CA ALA A 84 -3.61 -10.40 3.59
C ALA A 84 -3.55 -8.97 4.14
N ILE A 85 -4.48 -8.11 3.72
CA ILE A 85 -4.65 -6.74 4.22
C ILE A 85 -6.15 -6.50 4.43
N SER A 86 -6.52 -5.89 5.55
CA SER A 86 -7.91 -5.49 5.84
C SER A 86 -7.91 -4.13 6.54
N VAL A 87 -8.66 -3.19 5.98
CA VAL A 87 -8.92 -1.86 6.55
C VAL A 87 -10.42 -1.70 6.65
N GLY A 88 -10.97 -1.52 7.85
CA GLY A 88 -12.42 -1.46 8.05
C GLY A 88 -12.82 -0.83 9.37
N TYR A 89 -14.05 -0.30 9.42
CA TYR A 89 -14.63 0.13 10.69
C TYR A 89 -14.99 -1.08 11.55
N THR A 90 -14.73 -0.97 12.86
CA THR A 90 -15.22 -1.91 13.88
C THR A 90 -16.57 -1.47 14.44
N SER A 91 -16.81 -0.16 14.48
CA SER A 91 -18.07 0.48 14.86
C SER A 91 -18.26 1.74 14.03
N ILE A 92 -19.50 2.04 13.66
CA ILE A 92 -19.87 3.24 12.92
C ILE A 92 -21.23 3.77 13.40
N SER A 93 -21.32 5.08 13.54
CA SER A 93 -22.55 5.80 13.84
C SER A 93 -22.73 6.91 12.82
N PHE A 94 -23.87 6.91 12.14
CA PHE A 94 -24.24 7.96 11.20
C PHE A 94 -25.02 9.04 11.95
N GLY A 95 -24.48 10.26 12.00
CA GLY A 95 -25.12 11.37 12.67
C GLY A 95 -24.20 12.57 12.82
N MET A 96 -24.78 13.71 13.19
CA MET A 96 -24.01 14.89 13.55
C MET A 96 -23.24 14.61 14.85
N PRO A 97 -21.90 14.78 14.89
CA PRO A 97 -21.16 14.69 16.13
C PRO A 97 -21.75 15.67 17.16
N PRO A 98 -21.87 15.29 18.44
CA PRO A 98 -22.30 16.21 19.48
C PRO A 98 -21.41 17.47 19.46
N ALA A 99 -21.99 18.66 19.57
CA ALA A 99 -21.23 19.92 19.55
C ALA A 99 -20.08 19.96 20.58
N ALA A 100 -20.24 19.22 21.69
CA ALA A 100 -19.22 19.04 22.73
C ALA A 100 -17.94 18.32 22.26
N GLN A 101 -18.00 17.50 21.19
CA GLN A 101 -16.83 16.84 20.62
C GLN A 101 -16.02 17.75 19.69
N THR A 102 -16.65 18.83 19.21
CA THR A 102 -16.00 19.87 18.39
C THR A 102 -15.73 21.14 19.18
N SER A 103 -16.22 21.24 20.41
CA SER A 103 -16.00 22.42 21.26
C SER A 103 -14.60 22.36 21.87
N PHE A 104 -13.78 23.35 21.52
CA PHE A 104 -12.55 23.62 22.23
C PHE A 104 -12.87 24.48 23.45
N THR A 105 -12.87 23.87 24.65
CA THR A 105 -13.00 24.60 25.92
C THR A 105 -11.65 24.61 26.62
N PRO A 106 -10.86 25.70 26.51
CA PRO A 106 -9.59 25.81 27.19
C PRO A 106 -9.79 25.84 28.72
N PRO A 107 -8.93 25.19 29.52
CA PRO A 107 -9.03 25.26 30.98
C PRO A 107 -8.74 26.69 31.49
N PRO A 108 -9.20 27.06 32.70
CA PRO A 108 -8.94 28.38 33.27
C PRO A 108 -7.44 28.71 33.30
N GLY A 109 -7.06 29.89 32.79
CA GLY A 109 -5.66 30.34 32.72
C GLY A 109 -4.88 29.89 31.48
N ALA A 110 -5.49 29.13 30.56
CA ALA A 110 -4.83 28.75 29.31
C ALA A 110 -4.74 29.92 28.32
N THR A 111 -3.53 30.19 27.82
CA THR A 111 -3.29 31.10 26.70
C THR A 111 -3.59 30.38 25.39
N VAL A 112 -4.58 30.86 24.64
CA VAL A 112 -4.95 30.32 23.33
C VAL A 112 -4.17 31.07 22.25
N THR A 113 -3.37 30.34 21.47
CA THR A 113 -2.63 30.89 20.33
C THR A 113 -3.23 30.37 19.03
N THR A 114 -3.79 31.26 18.22
CA THR A 114 -4.33 30.91 16.90
C THR A 114 -3.18 30.83 15.90
N VAL A 115 -2.89 29.62 15.43
CA VAL A 115 -1.95 29.40 14.32
C VAL A 115 -2.70 29.41 13.00
N ASN A 116 -2.24 30.20 12.02
CA ASN A 116 -2.73 30.15 10.65
C ASN A 116 -1.97 29.07 9.88
N PRO A 117 -2.62 27.96 9.48
CA PRO A 117 -1.94 26.87 8.78
C PRO A 117 -1.41 27.27 7.39
N ALA A 118 -1.85 28.40 6.82
CA ALA A 118 -1.36 28.89 5.53
C ALA A 118 0.05 29.51 5.57
N ALA A 119 0.68 29.67 6.74
CA ALA A 119 1.98 30.32 6.88
C ALA A 119 3.20 29.36 6.83
N VAL A 120 2.98 28.06 6.70
CA VAL A 120 4.09 27.10 6.52
C VAL A 120 4.46 27.05 5.03
N LYS A 121 5.35 27.95 4.60
CA LYS A 121 6.03 27.81 3.30
C LYS A 121 6.83 26.51 3.32
N ASP A 122 6.48 25.60 2.43
CA ASP A 122 7.25 24.40 2.12
C ASP A 122 8.70 24.80 1.80
N ARG A 123 9.62 24.45 2.71
CA ARG A 123 11.03 24.40 2.36
C ARG A 123 11.21 23.18 1.48
N GLY A 124 11.27 23.41 0.18
CA GLY A 124 11.51 22.40 -0.83
C GLY A 124 12.68 21.50 -0.44
N ARG A 125 12.36 20.27 -0.06
CA ARG A 125 13.32 19.16 -0.01
C ARG A 125 13.35 18.57 -1.41
N GLN A 126 14.23 19.10 -2.26
CA GLN A 126 14.69 18.33 -3.43
C GLN A 126 15.60 17.23 -2.90
N ASP A 127 15.00 16.16 -2.36
CA ASP A 127 15.69 14.88 -2.32
C ASP A 127 15.61 14.34 -3.74
N SER A 128 16.76 14.11 -4.37
CA SER A 128 16.86 13.43 -5.65
C SER A 128 16.17 12.08 -5.53
N ALA A 129 14.93 11.98 -6.00
CA ALA A 129 14.22 10.72 -6.02
C ALA A 129 15.05 9.73 -6.84
N PRO A 130 15.30 8.51 -6.33
CA PRO A 130 16.00 7.50 -7.12
C PRO A 130 15.26 7.31 -8.44
N ALA A 131 15.99 7.06 -9.53
CA ALA A 131 15.38 6.80 -10.83
C ALA A 131 14.53 5.52 -10.75
N VAL A 132 13.22 5.69 -10.55
CA VAL A 132 12.24 4.60 -10.50
C VAL A 132 11.71 4.39 -11.91
N THR A 133 12.02 3.24 -12.49
CA THR A 133 11.46 2.83 -13.77
C THR A 133 10.30 1.87 -13.52
N THR A 134 9.26 1.95 -14.36
CA THR A 134 8.11 1.06 -14.27
C THR A 134 8.03 0.23 -15.54
N ILE A 135 7.91 -1.09 -15.40
CA ILE A 135 7.81 -2.06 -16.50
C ILE A 135 6.45 -2.75 -16.40
N GLY A 136 5.74 -2.86 -17.52
CA GLY A 136 4.39 -3.42 -17.56
C GLY A 136 3.30 -2.42 -17.16
N THR A 137 2.06 -2.90 -17.05
CA THR A 137 0.88 -2.06 -16.79
C THR A 137 -0.11 -2.75 -15.86
N GLY A 138 -0.98 -1.95 -15.22
CA GLY A 138 -2.06 -2.44 -14.37
C GLY A 138 -1.55 -3.35 -13.25
N TRP A 139 -2.17 -4.52 -13.09
CA TRP A 139 -1.82 -5.51 -12.07
C TRP A 139 -0.49 -6.22 -12.29
N LEU A 140 0.11 -6.08 -13.49
CA LEU A 140 1.41 -6.66 -13.83
C LEU A 140 2.54 -5.65 -13.81
N THR A 141 2.30 -4.50 -13.18
CA THR A 141 3.30 -3.46 -13.01
C THR A 141 4.44 -3.95 -12.13
N VAL A 142 5.66 -3.79 -12.63
CA VAL A 142 6.92 -4.07 -11.93
C VAL A 142 7.67 -2.76 -11.79
N VAL A 143 8.10 -2.48 -10.57
CA VAL A 143 8.98 -1.36 -10.27
C VAL A 143 10.42 -1.85 -10.36
N ASP A 144 11.24 -1.12 -11.09
CA ASP A 144 12.66 -1.35 -11.29
C ASP A 144 13.43 -0.15 -10.70
N LEU A 145 14.29 -0.46 -9.73
CA LEU A 145 15.07 0.52 -9.00
C LEU A 145 16.47 -0.02 -8.71
N PRO A 146 17.48 0.87 -8.55
CA PRO A 146 18.77 0.42 -8.03
C PRO A 146 18.60 -0.10 -6.60
N SER A 147 19.32 -1.15 -6.23
CA SER A 147 19.20 -1.74 -4.88
C SER A 147 19.61 -0.77 -3.76
N SER A 148 20.41 0.26 -4.07
CA SER A 148 20.71 1.38 -3.17
C SER A 148 19.51 2.29 -2.89
N ALA A 149 18.46 2.25 -3.73
CA ALA A 149 17.21 2.94 -3.47
C ALA A 149 16.37 2.24 -2.38
N LEU A 150 16.55 0.93 -2.15
CA LEU A 150 15.82 0.22 -1.08
C LEU A 150 16.29 0.65 0.31
N THR A 151 17.58 0.94 0.46
CA THR A 151 18.15 1.40 1.75
C THR A 151 17.81 2.85 2.05
N SER A 152 17.61 3.69 1.01
CA SER A 152 17.17 5.08 1.14
C SER A 152 15.64 5.22 1.20
N ALA A 153 14.86 4.33 0.58
CA ALA A 153 13.40 4.26 0.77
C ALA A 153 13.02 3.74 2.17
N GLY A 154 13.89 2.95 2.81
CA GLY A 154 13.81 2.68 4.25
C GLY A 154 14.18 3.88 5.14
N GLN A 155 14.72 4.95 4.55
CA GLN A 155 15.00 6.25 5.18
C GLN A 155 14.05 7.36 4.71
N ALA A 156 13.12 7.07 3.78
CA ALA A 156 11.96 7.93 3.61
C ALA A 156 11.33 8.03 5.00
N PRO A 157 10.97 9.24 5.48
CA PRO A 157 10.37 9.36 6.78
C PRO A 157 8.96 8.77 6.69
N VAL A 158 8.87 7.45 6.89
CA VAL A 158 7.94 6.98 7.91
C VAL A 158 8.44 7.63 9.20
N GLN A 159 8.12 8.91 9.39
CA GLN A 159 8.13 9.57 10.69
C GLN A 159 7.02 8.96 11.55
N ALA A 160 7.00 7.63 11.65
CA ALA A 160 6.73 6.95 12.89
C ALA A 160 7.94 7.24 13.78
N ALA A 161 7.89 8.38 14.48
CA ALA A 161 8.63 8.51 15.73
C ALA A 161 8.14 7.35 16.64
N GLY A 162 8.86 6.23 16.62
CA GLY A 162 8.43 4.97 17.23
C GLY A 162 8.13 3.81 16.27
N ALA A 163 8.63 3.78 15.03
CA ALA A 163 8.85 2.49 14.39
C ALA A 163 9.88 1.74 15.26
N PRO A 164 9.53 0.61 15.88
CA PRO A 164 10.49 -0.10 16.73
C PRO A 164 11.64 -0.60 15.83
N ASP A 165 12.78 -0.86 16.45
CA ASP A 165 13.87 -1.66 15.88
C ASP A 165 13.38 -2.94 15.15
N ASP A 166 12.18 -3.41 15.47
CA ASP A 166 11.48 -4.52 14.82
C ASP A 166 11.23 -4.35 13.32
N SER A 167 10.97 -3.15 12.80
CA SER A 167 10.70 -2.99 11.35
C SER A 167 11.94 -3.28 10.50
N ALA A 168 13.09 -2.76 10.90
CA ALA A 168 14.38 -3.04 10.28
C ALA A 168 14.82 -4.50 10.52
N ARG A 169 14.52 -5.07 11.70
CA ARG A 169 14.79 -6.49 11.99
C ARG A 169 13.93 -7.43 11.14
N VAL A 170 12.62 -7.15 11.01
CA VAL A 170 11.70 -7.92 10.15
C VAL A 170 12.14 -7.82 8.70
N LEU A 171 12.54 -6.63 8.22
CA LEU A 171 13.08 -6.49 6.88
C LEU A 171 14.36 -7.32 6.69
N ARG A 172 15.30 -7.32 7.65
CA ARG A 172 16.50 -8.17 7.61
C ARG A 172 16.17 -9.66 7.64
N LEU A 173 15.20 -10.09 8.45
CA LEU A 173 14.75 -11.49 8.51
C LEU A 173 14.13 -11.92 7.17
N LEU A 174 13.33 -11.05 6.54
CA LEU A 174 12.76 -11.27 5.22
C LEU A 174 13.84 -11.30 4.12
N LEU A 175 14.83 -10.42 4.18
CA LEU A 175 15.98 -10.48 3.27
C LEU A 175 16.79 -11.76 3.47
N GLY A 176 16.90 -12.25 4.71
CA GLY A 176 17.53 -13.52 5.05
C GLY A 176 16.81 -14.74 4.47
N SER A 177 15.48 -14.69 4.34
CA SER A 177 14.69 -15.77 3.74
C SER A 177 14.63 -15.74 2.20
N ALA A 178 15.26 -14.75 1.57
CA ALA A 178 15.33 -14.68 0.12
C ALA A 178 16.13 -15.85 -0.46
N SER A 179 15.53 -16.58 -1.39
CA SER A 179 16.10 -17.78 -2.00
C SER A 179 16.98 -17.42 -3.21
N PRO A 180 18.12 -18.09 -3.41
CA PRO A 180 18.94 -17.87 -4.61
C PRO A 180 18.18 -18.34 -5.85
N VAL A 181 18.24 -17.55 -6.93
CA VAL A 181 17.61 -17.84 -8.21
C VAL A 181 18.51 -17.39 -9.37
N HIS A 182 18.37 -18.06 -10.51
CA HIS A 182 19.18 -17.83 -11.70
C HIS A 182 18.30 -17.88 -12.94
N GLY A 183 18.70 -17.19 -14.01
CA GLY A 183 18.03 -17.22 -15.30
C GLY A 183 18.81 -16.51 -16.39
N ALA A 184 18.19 -16.31 -17.54
CA ALA A 184 18.81 -15.60 -18.68
C ALA A 184 19.21 -14.14 -18.37
N TRP A 185 18.62 -13.55 -17.33
CA TRP A 185 18.94 -12.21 -16.82
C TRP A 185 20.12 -12.21 -15.83
N GLY A 186 20.69 -13.37 -15.49
CA GLY A 186 21.78 -13.53 -14.53
C GLY A 186 21.35 -14.25 -13.24
N SER A 187 21.99 -13.87 -12.13
CA SER A 187 21.76 -14.44 -10.80
C SER A 187 21.28 -13.39 -9.80
N GLY A 188 20.59 -13.85 -8.77
CA GLY A 188 20.13 -12.98 -7.69
C GLY A 188 19.37 -13.74 -6.61
N ARG A 189 18.62 -12.98 -5.81
CA ARG A 189 17.82 -13.48 -4.69
C ARG A 189 16.37 -13.08 -4.85
N LEU A 190 15.47 -14.04 -4.69
CA LEU A 190 14.03 -13.84 -4.74
C LEU A 190 13.44 -13.89 -3.34
N LEU A 191 12.77 -12.82 -2.95
CA LEU A 191 11.88 -12.78 -1.81
C LEU A 191 10.44 -12.88 -2.31
N ARG A 192 9.65 -13.75 -1.68
CA ARG A 192 8.25 -13.94 -2.04
C ARG A 192 7.38 -13.89 -0.79
N THR A 193 6.29 -13.15 -0.89
CA THR A 193 5.20 -13.08 0.09
C THR A 193 3.88 -13.46 -0.59
N ALA A 194 2.78 -13.41 0.15
CA ALA A 194 1.45 -13.68 -0.39
C ALA A 194 1.03 -12.64 -1.47
N LEU A 195 1.43 -11.37 -1.31
CA LEU A 195 1.00 -10.28 -2.20
C LEU A 195 2.11 -9.72 -3.08
N VAL A 196 3.37 -9.86 -2.67
CA VAL A 196 4.51 -9.19 -3.30
C VAL A 196 5.63 -10.18 -3.57
N SER A 197 6.20 -10.11 -4.77
CA SER A 197 7.50 -10.70 -5.11
C SER A 197 8.53 -9.59 -5.27
N VAL A 198 9.76 -9.85 -4.83
CA VAL A 198 10.91 -8.96 -4.99
C VAL A 198 12.10 -9.77 -5.47
N LEU A 199 12.70 -9.37 -6.59
CA LEU A 199 13.90 -9.94 -7.15
C LEU A 199 15.04 -8.93 -7.01
N MET A 200 16.10 -9.30 -6.30
CA MET A 200 17.33 -8.52 -6.18
C MET A 200 18.41 -9.20 -7.02
N THR A 201 18.88 -8.54 -8.07
CA THR A 201 19.92 -9.08 -8.96
C THR A 201 21.31 -8.78 -8.41
N ASP A 202 22.27 -9.65 -8.72
CA ASP A 202 23.68 -9.44 -8.34
C ASP A 202 24.30 -8.23 -9.05
N THR A 203 23.68 -7.77 -10.15
CA THR A 203 24.01 -6.52 -10.86
C THR A 203 23.56 -5.26 -10.12
N GLY A 204 22.92 -5.40 -8.94
CA GLY A 204 22.54 -4.27 -8.10
C GLY A 204 21.21 -3.61 -8.48
N ARG A 205 20.33 -4.32 -9.21
CA ARG A 205 18.96 -3.89 -9.50
C ARG A 205 17.96 -4.65 -8.65
N THR A 206 16.84 -4.01 -8.33
CA THR A 206 15.71 -4.65 -7.67
C THR A 206 14.46 -4.47 -8.51
N PHE A 207 13.77 -5.59 -8.76
CA PHE A 207 12.46 -5.65 -9.40
C PHE A 207 11.42 -6.07 -8.38
N ALA A 208 10.37 -5.27 -8.19
CA ALA A 208 9.33 -5.56 -7.21
C ALA A 208 7.94 -5.37 -7.81
N GLY A 209 7.01 -6.27 -7.47
CA GLY A 209 5.63 -6.15 -7.92
C GLY A 209 4.71 -7.17 -7.28
N ALA A 210 3.40 -6.91 -7.39
CA ALA A 210 2.36 -7.84 -6.94
C ALA A 210 2.12 -8.95 -7.99
N VAL A 211 3.20 -9.59 -8.42
CA VAL A 211 3.25 -10.47 -9.58
C VAL A 211 4.02 -11.74 -9.27
N GLN A 212 3.73 -12.79 -10.04
CA GLN A 212 4.48 -14.04 -9.99
C GLN A 212 5.94 -13.82 -10.40
N PRO A 213 6.89 -14.64 -9.90
CA PRO A 213 8.32 -14.48 -10.17
C PRO A 213 8.68 -14.45 -11.66
N SER A 214 7.93 -15.18 -12.50
CA SER A 214 8.12 -15.19 -13.96
C SER A 214 8.01 -13.81 -14.59
N VAL A 215 7.14 -12.93 -14.06
CA VAL A 215 7.00 -11.55 -14.54
C VAL A 215 8.22 -10.71 -14.15
N LEU A 216 8.77 -10.91 -12.95
CA LEU A 216 10.00 -10.24 -12.53
C LEU A 216 11.21 -10.68 -13.37
N TYR A 217 11.31 -11.97 -13.69
CA TYR A 217 12.37 -12.49 -14.56
C TYR A 217 12.30 -11.91 -15.98
N ALA A 218 11.09 -11.80 -16.54
CA ALA A 218 10.90 -11.16 -17.84
C ALA A 218 11.26 -9.66 -17.80
N ALA A 219 10.89 -8.95 -16.72
CA ALA A 219 11.25 -7.54 -16.53
C ALA A 219 12.77 -7.36 -16.40
N ALA A 220 13.45 -8.21 -15.62
CA ALA A 220 14.90 -8.18 -15.47
C ALA A 220 15.62 -8.44 -16.79
N LEU A 221 15.14 -9.41 -17.58
CA LEU A 221 15.70 -9.70 -18.90
C LEU A 221 15.54 -8.51 -19.86
N HIS A 222 14.35 -7.88 -19.86
CA HIS A 222 14.10 -6.69 -20.68
C HIS A 222 15.01 -5.52 -20.29
N ALA A 223 15.19 -5.29 -18.99
CA ALA A 223 16.06 -4.25 -18.46
C ALA A 223 17.54 -4.49 -18.78
N ALA A 224 18.00 -5.75 -18.73
CA ALA A 224 19.37 -6.12 -19.11
C ALA A 224 19.62 -5.87 -20.60
N ALA A 225 18.67 -6.23 -21.47
CA ALA A 225 18.78 -5.98 -22.92
C ALA A 225 18.84 -4.48 -23.26
N ALA A 226 18.19 -3.61 -22.47
CA ALA A 226 18.23 -2.16 -22.67
C ALA A 226 19.56 -1.51 -22.26
N GLN A 227 20.36 -2.15 -21.41
CA GLN A 227 21.68 -1.64 -20.96
C GLN A 227 22.81 -1.93 -21.96
N HIS A 228 22.59 -2.85 -22.91
CA HIS A 228 23.58 -3.24 -23.93
C HIS A 228 23.35 -2.57 -25.30
N ARG A 229 22.42 -1.61 -25.38
CA ARG A 229 22.20 -0.76 -26.55
C ARG A 229 22.78 0.63 -26.30
#